data_AF-A0A1I7BB78-F1
#
_entry.id   AF-A0A1I7BB78-F1
#
_cell.length_a   1.000
_cell.length_b   1.000
_cell.length_c   1.000
_cell.angle_alpha   90.00
_cell.angle_beta   90.00
_cell.angle_gamma   90.00
#
_symmetry.space_group_name_H-M   'P 1'
#
loop_
_entity.id
_entity.type
_entity.pdbx_description
1 polymer ?
#
loop_
_entity_poly.entity_id
_entity_poly.type
_entity_poly.pdbx_seq_one_letter_code
_entity_poly.pdbx_strand_id
1 'polypeptide(L)'
;MDKLWDGNFKDIPLDHFERMKSAARDLAERRRASDDPKVNDKNIFIRIGLSGTGVRPNYQVELPNGRVIAINGINHEEFGVEEFDSYWISRPYSIEQLNTMRIFGGTIES
;
A
#
# COMPACT_ATOMS: atom_id res chain seq x y z
N MET A 1 -27.04 -1.28 0.03
CA MET A 1 -26.15 -0.10 0.01
C MET A 1 -24.78 -0.59 0.45
N ASP A 2 -23.83 -0.69 -0.47
CA ASP A 2 -22.45 -0.98 -0.10
C ASP A 2 -21.94 0.16 0.76
N LYS A 3 -21.51 -0.14 1.98
CA LYS A 3 -20.83 0.83 2.84
C LYS A 3 -19.66 1.39 2.02
N LEU A 4 -19.70 2.68 1.72
CA LEU A 4 -18.51 3.42 1.29
C LEU A 4 -17.52 3.29 2.44
N TRP A 5 -16.36 2.68 2.19
CA TRP A 5 -15.31 2.60 3.19
C TRP A 5 -14.88 4.02 3.56
N ASP A 6 -14.86 4.31 4.85
CA ASP A 6 -14.57 5.64 5.40
C ASP A 6 -13.06 5.91 5.55
N GLY A 7 -12.23 4.99 5.04
CA GLY A 7 -10.78 5.08 5.11
C GLY A 7 -10.17 4.54 6.41
N ASN A 8 -10.95 3.96 7.32
CA ASN A 8 -10.41 3.42 8.57
C ASN A 8 -9.66 2.09 8.37
N PHE A 9 -8.40 2.03 8.80
CA PHE A 9 -7.54 0.85 8.66
C PHE A 9 -7.98 -0.34 9.54
N LYS A 10 -8.74 -0.09 10.62
CA LYS A 10 -9.32 -1.15 11.47
C LYS A 10 -10.35 -1.98 10.70
N ASP A 11 -10.99 -1.38 9.70
CA ASP A 11 -12.04 -2.02 8.93
C ASP A 11 -11.50 -2.88 7.78
N ILE A 12 -10.20 -2.79 7.49
CA ILE A 12 -9.54 -3.69 6.54
C ILE A 12 -9.45 -5.09 7.19
N PRO A 13 -9.94 -6.16 6.54
CA PRO A 13 -9.79 -7.53 7.04
C PRO A 13 -8.32 -7.85 7.37
N LEU A 14 -8.08 -8.50 8.51
CA LEU A 14 -6.72 -8.75 9.01
C LEU A 14 -5.85 -9.48 7.97
N ASP A 15 -6.37 -10.56 7.41
CA ASP A 15 -5.64 -11.35 6.41
C ASP A 15 -5.27 -10.51 5.18
N HIS A 16 -6.17 -9.62 4.75
CA HIS A 16 -5.91 -8.74 3.62
C HIS A 16 -4.83 -7.70 3.96
N PHE A 17 -4.89 -7.13 5.16
CA PHE A 17 -3.88 -6.20 5.65
C PHE A 17 -2.50 -6.85 5.77
N GLU A 18 -2.42 -8.10 6.24
CA GLU A 18 -1.18 -8.86 6.30
C GLU A 18 -0.64 -9.21 4.91
N ARG A 19 -1.51 -9.64 3.98
CA ARG A 19 -1.10 -9.92 2.59
C ARG A 19 -0.55 -8.68 1.88
N MET A 20 -1.16 -7.52 2.10
CA MET A 20 -0.70 -6.24 1.56
C MET A 20 0.74 -5.93 2.01
N LYS A 21 1.00 -6.04 3.32
CA LYS A 21 2.35 -5.82 3.88
C LYS A 21 3.35 -6.87 3.39
N SER A 22 2.96 -8.15 3.35
CA SER A 22 3.84 -9.22 2.89
C SER A 22 4.26 -8.99 1.45
N ALA A 23 3.31 -8.71 0.55
CA ALA A 23 3.60 -8.46 -0.85
C ALA A 23 4.50 -7.23 -1.05
N ALA A 24 4.31 -6.18 -0.25
CA ALA A 24 5.19 -5.00 -0.29
C ALA A 24 6.63 -5.33 0.13
N ARG A 25 6.81 -6.14 1.18
CA ARG A 25 8.15 -6.62 1.61
C ARG A 25 8.79 -7.51 0.55
N ASP A 26 8.05 -8.49 0.03
CA ASP A 26 8.55 -9.41 -0.99
C ASP A 26 8.95 -8.66 -2.26
N LEU A 27 8.18 -7.65 -2.66
CA LEU A 27 8.51 -6.78 -3.78
C LEU A 27 9.78 -5.97 -3.51
N ALA A 28 9.89 -5.37 -2.33
CA ALA A 28 11.07 -4.59 -1.94
C ALA A 28 12.33 -5.47 -1.95
N GLU A 29 12.25 -6.70 -1.46
CA GLU A 29 13.36 -7.64 -1.49
C GLU A 29 13.72 -8.09 -2.91
N ARG A 30 12.72 -8.40 -3.75
CA ARG A 30 12.95 -8.80 -5.16
C ARG A 30 13.57 -7.69 -6.00
N ARG A 31 13.23 -6.44 -5.72
CA ARG A 31 13.67 -5.26 -6.50
C ARG A 31 14.88 -4.56 -5.90
N ARG A 32 15.38 -5.03 -4.74
CA ARG A 32 16.55 -4.50 -4.06
C ARG A 32 17.80 -4.71 -4.92
N ALA A 33 18.50 -3.63 -5.23
CA ALA A 33 19.86 -3.70 -5.75
C ALA A 33 20.85 -4.05 -4.62
N SER A 34 22.10 -4.39 -4.99
CA SER A 34 23.12 -4.76 -3.97
C SER A 34 23.57 -3.56 -3.12
N ASP A 35 23.44 -2.37 -3.67
CA ASP A 35 23.75 -1.06 -3.10
C ASP A 35 22.54 -0.38 -2.42
N ASP A 36 21.33 -0.91 -2.62
CA ASP A 36 20.13 -0.38 -1.97
C ASP A 36 20.18 -0.61 -0.44
N PRO A 37 19.59 0.31 0.35
CA PRO A 37 19.41 0.10 1.78
C PRO A 37 18.70 -1.22 2.08
N LYS A 38 19.04 -1.84 3.22
CA LYS A 38 18.29 -3.00 3.70
C LYS A 38 16.81 -2.64 3.85
N VAL A 39 15.97 -3.53 3.33
CA VAL A 39 14.52 -3.45 3.46
C VAL A 39 14.14 -3.50 4.94
N ASN A 40 13.32 -2.55 5.36
CA ASN A 40 12.75 -2.52 6.70
C ASN A 40 11.37 -1.85 6.68
N ASP A 41 10.57 -2.10 7.71
CA ASP A 41 9.19 -1.59 7.76
C ASP A 41 9.09 -0.04 7.84
N LYS A 42 10.20 0.67 8.03
CA LYS A 42 10.27 2.14 8.05
C LYS A 42 10.57 2.77 6.69
N ASN A 43 11.11 2.00 5.74
CA ASN A 43 11.52 2.50 4.42
C ASN A 43 10.79 1.85 3.24
N ILE A 44 9.75 1.05 3.51
CA ILE A 44 8.77 0.62 2.51
C ILE A 44 7.49 1.39 2.77
N PHE A 45 7.02 2.12 1.77
CA PHE A 45 5.82 2.93 1.89
C PHE A 45 4.70 2.36 1.02
N ILE A 46 3.49 2.41 1.54
CA ILE A 46 2.27 2.00 0.86
C ILE A 46 1.37 3.22 0.72
N ARG A 47 0.88 3.43 -0.49
CA ARG A 47 -0.14 4.43 -0.80
C ARG A 47 -1.40 3.69 -1.22
N ILE A 48 -2.55 4.05 -0.65
CA ILE A 48 -3.80 3.37 -0.95
C ILE A 48 -4.58 4.23 -1.94
N GLY A 49 -4.88 3.65 -3.10
CA GLY A 49 -5.66 4.31 -4.13
C GLY A 49 -7.09 3.79 -4.19
N LEU A 50 -8.03 4.68 -4.48
CA LEU A 50 -9.30 4.30 -5.11
C LEU A 50 -9.09 4.52 -6.60
N SER A 51 -9.22 3.50 -7.45
CA SER A 51 -9.26 3.81 -8.88
C SER A 51 -10.51 4.66 -9.11
N GLY A 52 -10.35 5.86 -9.67
CA GLY A 52 -11.45 6.77 -10.02
C GLY A 52 -12.45 6.19 -11.03
N THR A 53 -12.28 4.91 -11.43
CA THR A 53 -13.12 4.14 -12.34
C THR A 53 -13.91 3.03 -11.66
N GLY A 54 -13.85 2.89 -10.33
CA GLY A 54 -14.68 1.95 -9.56
C GLY A 54 -14.15 0.52 -9.48
N VAL A 55 -12.92 0.25 -9.93
CA VAL A 55 -12.23 -1.03 -9.71
C VAL A 55 -11.55 -0.98 -8.35
N ARG A 56 -12.11 -1.71 -7.38
CA ARG A 56 -11.60 -1.84 -6.01
C ARG A 56 -10.67 -3.06 -5.87
N PRO A 57 -9.65 -3.03 -4.99
CA PRO A 57 -8.75 -1.93 -4.62
C PRO A 57 -7.38 -2.11 -5.30
N ASN A 58 -6.62 -1.03 -5.52
CA ASN A 58 -5.20 -1.12 -5.85
C ASN A 58 -4.40 -0.26 -4.86
N TYR A 59 -3.21 -0.69 -4.47
CA TYR A 59 -2.28 0.09 -3.65
C TYR A 59 -0.96 0.23 -4.39
N GLN A 60 -0.21 1.30 -4.12
CA GLN A 60 1.15 1.42 -4.62
C GLN A 60 2.14 1.11 -3.52
N VAL A 61 3.25 0.51 -3.90
CA VAL A 61 4.41 0.33 -3.03
C VAL A 61 5.51 1.24 -3.54
N GLU A 62 5.95 2.14 -2.68
CA GLU A 62 7.13 2.97 -2.88
C GLU A 62 8.30 2.33 -2.13
N LEU A 63 9.30 1.93 -2.92
CA LEU A 63 10.48 1.19 -2.47
C LEU A 63 11.54 2.12 -1.87
N PRO A 64 12.51 1.61 -1.09
CA PRO A 64 13.58 2.42 -0.51
C PRO A 64 14.39 3.24 -1.52
N ASN A 65 14.43 2.80 -2.78
CA ASN A 65 15.12 3.48 -3.88
C ASN A 65 14.23 4.49 -4.64
N GLY A 66 13.05 4.80 -4.11
CA GLY A 66 12.11 5.77 -4.67
C GLY A 66 11.26 5.25 -5.84
N ARG A 67 11.44 3.98 -6.26
CA ARG A 67 10.59 3.38 -7.28
C ARG A 67 9.20 3.12 -6.74
N VAL A 68 8.19 3.49 -7.53
CA VAL A 68 6.78 3.26 -7.21
C VAL A 68 6.22 2.17 -8.12
N ILE A 69 5.48 1.23 -7.54
CA ILE A 69 4.91 0.09 -8.26
C ILE A 69 3.44 -0.06 -7.85
N ALA A 70 2.53 -0.03 -8.82
CA ALA A 70 1.13 -0.32 -8.59
C ALA A 70 0.90 -1.82 -8.36
N ILE A 71 0.09 -2.15 -7.37
CA ILE A 71 -0.27 -3.51 -6.99
C ILE A 71 -1.78 -3.67 -7.01
N ASN A 72 -2.24 -4.74 -7.63
CA ASN A 72 -3.63 -5.13 -7.60
C ASN A 72 -3.98 -5.66 -6.21
N GLY A 73 -4.96 -5.06 -5.54
CA GLY A 73 -5.32 -5.40 -4.16
C GLY A 73 -6.06 -6.72 -4.02
N ILE A 74 -6.61 -7.30 -5.07
CA ILE A 74 -7.30 -8.61 -5.01
C ILE A 74 -6.27 -9.74 -4.92
N ASN A 75 -5.32 -9.77 -5.86
CA ASN A 75 -4.33 -10.83 -5.97
C ASN A 75 -2.97 -10.48 -5.35
N HIS A 76 -2.71 -9.20 -5.05
CA HIS A 76 -1.43 -8.66 -4.57
C HIS A 76 -0.28 -8.80 -5.58
N GLU A 77 -0.60 -8.73 -6.88
CA GLU A 77 0.37 -8.79 -7.98
C GLU A 77 0.61 -7.42 -8.62
N GLU A 78 1.77 -7.25 -9.25
CA GLU A 78 2.15 -6.03 -9.96
C GLU A 78 1.15 -5.73 -11.09
N PHE A 79 0.66 -4.49 -11.12
CA PHE A 79 -0.25 -4.00 -12.13
C PHE A 79 0.53 -3.14 -13.13
N GLY A 80 0.27 -3.29 -14.43
CA GLY A 80 1.05 -2.67 -15.52
C GLY A 80 0.88 -1.16 -15.67
N VAL A 81 0.46 -0.44 -14.63
CA VAL A 81 0.44 1.02 -14.57
C VAL A 81 1.53 1.48 -13.60
N GLU A 82 2.28 2.51 -13.98
CA GLU A 82 3.36 3.03 -13.14
C GLU A 82 2.77 3.75 -11.92
N GLU A 83 1.77 4.61 -12.12
CA GLU A 83 1.15 5.39 -11.05
C GLU A 83 -0.38 5.46 -11.06
N PHE A 84 -1.00 5.62 -9.89
CA PHE A 84 -2.42 5.98 -9.79
C PHE A 84 -2.60 7.50 -9.91
N ASP A 85 -3.81 7.92 -10.24
CA ASP A 85 -4.21 9.31 -10.23
C ASP A 85 -3.98 9.93 -8.84
N SER A 86 -3.16 10.98 -8.78
CA SER A 86 -2.76 11.66 -7.56
C SER A 86 -3.92 12.24 -6.76
N TYR A 87 -5.08 12.48 -7.39
CA TYR A 87 -6.28 12.95 -6.70
C TYR A 87 -7.02 11.85 -5.93
N TRP A 88 -6.72 10.58 -6.21
CA TRP A 88 -7.44 9.43 -5.66
C TRP A 88 -6.52 8.49 -4.88
N ILE A 89 -5.38 8.98 -4.42
CA ILE A 89 -4.40 8.22 -3.68
C ILE A 89 -4.08 8.87 -2.34
N SER A 90 -3.87 8.06 -1.31
CA SER A 90 -3.43 8.53 -0.01
C SER A 90 -2.00 9.06 -0.06
N ARG A 91 -1.63 9.83 0.98
CA ARG A 91 -0.23 10.03 1.35
C ARG A 91 0.50 8.66 1.56
N PRO A 92 1.83 8.62 1.48
CA PRO A 92 2.58 7.40 1.77
C PRO A 92 2.56 7.08 3.26
N TYR A 93 2.35 5.80 3.58
CA TYR A 93 2.46 5.26 4.93
C TYR A 93 3.51 4.16 4.97
N SER A 94 4.48 4.25 5.88
CA SER A 94 5.38 3.13 6.12
C SER A 94 4.62 1.93 6.67
N ILE A 95 5.14 0.72 6.47
CA ILE A 95 4.54 -0.49 7.08
C ILE A 95 4.44 -0.35 8.61
N GLU A 96 5.42 0.30 9.25
CA GLU A 96 5.36 0.61 10.69
C GLU A 96 4.19 1.54 11.06
N GLN A 97 3.98 2.61 10.27
CA GLN A 97 2.84 3.52 10.47
C GLN A 97 1.52 2.80 10.29
N LEU A 98 1.39 1.95 9.28
CA LEU A 98 0.20 1.14 9.05
C LEU A 98 -0.13 0.23 10.24
N ASN A 99 0.88 -0.45 10.81
CA ASN A 99 0.68 -1.28 12.00
C ASN A 99 0.19 -0.44 13.19
N THR A 100 0.77 0.74 13.40
CA THR A 100 0.36 1.69 14.44
C THR A 100 -1.10 2.14 14.24
N MET A 101 -1.47 2.55 13.02
CA MET A 101 -2.82 3.00 12.68
C MET A 101 -3.86 1.89 12.83
N ARG A 102 -3.51 0.63 12.54
CA ARG A 102 -4.41 -0.50 12.77
C ARG A 102 -4.68 -0.72 14.27
N ILE A 103 -3.65 -0.64 15.11
CA ILE A 103 -3.78 -0.86 16.57
C ILE A 103 -4.56 0.28 17.22
N PHE A 104 -4.10 1.52 17.02
CA PHE A 104 -4.62 2.68 17.74
C PHE A 104 -5.82 3.33 17.04
N GLY A 105 -6.04 3.03 15.76
CA GLY A 105 -7.02 3.69 14.91
C GLY A 105 -6.35 4.75 14.06
N GLY A 106 -6.85 4.91 12.83
CA GLY A 106 -6.35 5.90 11.88
C GLY A 106 -7.14 5.81 10.58
N THR A 107 -7.38 6.96 9.97
CA THR A 107 -8.05 7.07 8.68
C THR A 107 -7.05 7.42 7.58
N ILE A 108 -7.35 7.04 6.34
CA ILE A 108 -6.64 7.53 5.16
C ILE A 108 -6.67 9.06 5.14
N GLU A 109 -5.51 9.63 4.82
CA GLU A 109 -5.33 11.03 4.47
C GLU A 109 -4.89 11.09 3.01
N SER A 110 -5.60 11.90 2.21
CA SER A 110 -5.25 12.24 0.82
C SER A 110 -4.18 13.32 0.78
#